data_AF-A0A2V6BUZ6-F1
#
_entry.id   AF-A0A2V6BUZ6-F1
#
_cell.length_a   1.000
_cell.length_b   1.000
_cell.length_c   1.000
_cell.angle_alpha   90.00
_cell.angle_beta   90.00
_cell.angle_gamma   90.00
#
_symmetry.space_group_name_H-M   'P 1'
#
loop_
_entity.id
_entity.type
_entity.pdbx_description
1 polymer ?
#
loop_
_entity_poly.entity_id
_entity_poly.type
_entity_poly.pdbx_seq_one_letter_code
_entity_poly.pdbx_strand_id
1 'polypeptide(L)'
;YQNNGAIFITWDEGTGGGLQGPIGMIVVSPLAKGGGYASTNRYTHASTLRTMQAVFGVQPFLCDAANASDLSDLFRTNVVSTNSLSLTSPTLLTDGRFRITLVGLTRGRTNVVEVSANLSEWSPSFTNVAQSITAGFTDATGDNVLKRFYRFSELP
;
A
#
# COMPACT_ATOMS: atom_id res chain seq x y z
N TYR A 1 15.59 -1.84 5.69
CA TYR A 1 14.67 -1.16 4.75
C TYR A 1 13.62 -2.08 4.12
N GLN A 2 13.70 -3.41 4.27
CA GLN A 2 12.82 -4.36 3.55
C GLN A 2 11.35 -4.35 4.00
N ASN A 3 11.03 -3.89 5.22
CA ASN A 3 9.66 -3.74 5.70
C ASN A 3 9.18 -2.28 5.57
N ASN A 4 8.88 -1.84 4.34
CA ASN A 4 8.44 -0.46 4.05
C ASN A 4 9.38 0.66 4.57
N GLY A 5 10.65 0.33 4.82
CA GLY A 5 11.63 1.29 5.32
C GLY A 5 12.32 2.05 4.19
N ALA A 6 13.00 3.13 4.54
CA ALA A 6 13.80 3.92 3.61
C ALA A 6 15.21 4.15 4.16
N ILE A 7 16.21 4.11 3.28
CA ILE A 7 17.57 4.57 3.53
C ILE A 7 17.75 5.86 2.72
N PHE A 8 18.24 6.89 3.38
CA PHE A 8 18.61 8.16 2.78
C PHE A 8 20.13 8.29 2.84
N ILE A 9 20.76 8.54 1.70
CA ILE A 9 22.19 8.81 1.59
C ILE A 9 22.33 10.23 1.05
N THR A 10 22.98 11.09 1.81
CA THR A 10 23.15 12.52 1.48
C THR A 10 24.57 12.95 1.81
N TRP A 11 25.00 14.06 1.21
CA TRP A 11 26.24 14.74 1.52
C TRP A 11 25.93 16.04 2.26
N ASP A 12 26.82 16.42 3.16
CA ASP A 12 26.78 17.67 3.91
C ASP A 12 27.09 18.88 3.01
N GLU A 13 28.12 18.80 2.16
CA GLU A 13 28.45 19.87 1.22
C GLU A 13 28.75 19.40 -0.22
N GLY A 14 28.58 20.33 -1.16
CA GLY A 14 29.07 20.19 -2.54
C GLY A 14 30.56 20.52 -2.65
N THR A 15 31.15 20.29 -3.81
CA THR A 15 32.57 20.58 -4.07
C THR A 15 32.79 22.00 -4.62
N GLY A 16 33.96 22.60 -4.34
CA GLY A 16 34.40 23.89 -4.90
C GLY A 16 34.55 25.04 -3.89
N GLY A 17 35.14 26.15 -4.35
CA GLY A 17 35.41 27.35 -3.54
C GLY A 17 34.13 28.12 -3.21
N GLY A 18 33.41 27.67 -2.17
CA GLY A 18 32.18 28.29 -1.68
C GLY A 18 31.13 27.33 -1.13
N LEU A 19 31.36 26.00 -1.17
CA LEU A 19 30.50 24.93 -0.60
C LEU A 19 29.01 24.96 -1.02
N GLN A 20 28.66 25.70 -2.08
CA GLN A 20 27.28 25.84 -2.61
C GLN A 20 27.02 24.94 -3.83
N GLY A 21 27.80 23.88 -4.01
CA GLY A 21 27.58 22.90 -5.07
C GLY A 21 26.33 22.05 -4.81
N PRO A 22 25.74 21.45 -5.85
CA PRO A 22 24.69 20.45 -5.65
C PRO A 22 25.22 19.29 -4.80
N ILE A 23 24.46 18.90 -3.79
CA ILE A 23 24.73 17.72 -2.96
C ILE A 23 24.02 16.49 -3.54
N GLY A 24 24.59 15.32 -3.31
CA GLY A 24 23.91 14.07 -3.64
C GLY A 24 22.75 13.80 -2.69
N MET A 25 21.68 13.21 -3.20
CA MET A 25 20.58 12.64 -2.43
C MET A 25 20.15 11.35 -3.11
N ILE A 26 20.28 10.22 -2.41
CA ILE A 26 19.87 8.90 -2.89
C ILE A 26 18.90 8.31 -1.86
N VAL A 27 17.76 7.85 -2.36
CA VAL A 27 16.74 7.16 -1.55
C VAL A 27 16.62 5.71 -2.00
N VAL A 28 16.84 4.79 -1.07
CA VAL A 28 16.66 3.34 -1.29
C VAL A 28 15.51 2.86 -0.43
N SER A 29 14.42 2.44 -1.06
CA SER A 29 13.23 1.95 -0.37
C SER A 29 12.42 1.03 -1.29
N PRO A 30 11.70 0.01 -0.75
CA PRO A 30 10.67 -0.70 -1.50
C PRO A 30 9.55 0.23 -2.01
N LEU A 31 9.42 1.41 -1.39
CA LEU A 31 8.42 2.42 -1.69
C LEU A 31 8.92 3.53 -2.63
N ALA A 32 10.23 3.55 -2.94
CA ALA A 32 10.80 4.51 -3.86
C ALA A 32 10.28 4.26 -5.29
N LYS A 33 10.27 5.29 -6.13
CA LYS A 33 9.93 5.13 -7.56
C LYS A 33 10.81 4.05 -8.23
N GLY A 34 12.08 3.98 -7.86
CA GLY A 34 13.02 2.98 -8.35
C GLY A 34 13.43 3.20 -9.81
N GLY A 35 14.02 2.19 -10.45
CA GLY A 35 14.35 2.23 -11.88
C GLY A 35 15.37 3.31 -12.29
N GLY A 36 16.16 3.83 -11.35
CA GLY A 36 17.08 4.95 -11.61
C GLY A 36 16.40 6.32 -11.74
N TYR A 37 15.15 6.45 -11.26
CA TYR A 37 14.44 7.73 -11.26
C TYR A 37 15.26 8.83 -10.57
N ALA A 38 15.45 9.95 -11.28
CA ALA A 38 16.06 11.16 -10.76
C ALA A 38 15.03 12.30 -10.82
N SER A 39 14.70 12.86 -9.66
CA SER A 39 13.78 14.00 -9.60
C SER A 39 14.43 15.25 -10.21
N THR A 40 13.60 16.08 -10.87
CA THR A 40 14.01 17.39 -11.40
C THR A 40 13.66 18.54 -10.45
N ASN A 41 13.03 18.25 -9.30
CA ASN A 41 12.69 19.25 -8.31
C ASN A 41 13.94 19.74 -7.56
N ARG A 42 13.93 20.99 -7.13
CA ARG A 42 15.01 21.57 -6.31
C ARG A 42 14.82 21.20 -4.84
N TYR A 43 15.82 20.55 -4.25
CA TYR A 43 15.85 20.19 -2.84
C TYR A 43 17.04 20.83 -2.12
N THR A 44 16.91 21.01 -0.81
CA THR A 44 17.97 21.46 0.09
C THR A 44 18.03 20.54 1.31
N HIS A 45 18.98 20.76 2.23
CA HIS A 45 19.00 20.09 3.53
C HIS A 45 17.68 20.23 4.31
N ALA A 46 16.99 21.35 4.14
CA ALA A 46 15.69 21.58 4.76
C ALA A 46 14.61 20.62 4.23
N SER A 47 14.70 20.18 2.97
CA SER A 47 13.80 19.16 2.39
C SER A 47 13.95 17.81 3.09
N THR A 48 15.18 17.44 3.48
CA THR A 48 15.45 16.22 4.26
C THR A 48 14.80 16.32 5.64
N LEU A 49 15.01 17.44 6.35
CA LEU A 49 14.39 17.66 7.67
C LEU A 49 12.86 17.69 7.58
N ARG A 50 12.31 18.38 6.58
CA ARG A 50 10.86 18.44 6.30
C ARG A 50 10.29 17.04 6.08
N THR A 51 10.98 16.19 5.32
CA THR A 51 10.57 14.80 5.08
C THR A 51 10.54 13.98 6.36
N MET A 52 11.58 14.08 7.19
CA MET A 52 11.63 13.35 8.46
C MET A 52 10.51 13.79 9.42
N GLN A 53 10.30 15.10 9.56
CA GLN A 53 9.22 15.63 10.38
C GLN A 53 7.84 15.15 9.88
N ALA A 54 7.62 15.14 8.56
CA ALA A 54 6.38 14.63 7.97
C ALA A 54 6.18 13.12 8.24
N VAL A 55 7.20 12.28 8.05
CA VAL A 55 7.14 10.83 8.27
C VAL A 55 6.81 10.50 9.73
N PHE A 56 7.38 11.25 10.68
CA PHE A 56 7.18 11.00 12.12
C PHE A 56 6.05 11.82 12.75
N GLY A 57 5.28 12.57 11.95
CA GLY A 57 4.17 13.39 12.45
C GLY A 57 4.60 14.54 13.38
N VAL A 58 5.84 15.02 13.25
CA VAL A 58 6.38 16.12 14.05
C VAL A 58 5.86 17.45 13.50
N GLN A 59 5.12 18.17 14.33
CA GLN A 59 4.62 19.52 14.05
C GLN A 59 4.76 20.42 15.28
N PRO A 60 4.96 21.74 15.10
CA PRO A 60 5.14 22.43 13.81
C PRO A 60 6.48 22.10 13.15
N PHE A 61 6.60 22.35 11.85
CA PHE A 61 7.87 22.15 11.15
C PHE A 61 8.91 23.18 11.61
N LEU A 62 10.13 22.72 11.88
CA LEU A 62 11.19 23.56 12.44
C LEU A 62 11.92 24.36 11.36
N CYS A 63 12.27 25.60 11.68
CA CYS A 63 13.15 26.46 10.88
C CYS A 63 12.77 26.46 9.39
N ASP A 64 13.75 26.29 8.49
CA ASP A 64 13.52 26.35 7.05
C ASP A 64 12.76 25.14 6.49
N ALA A 65 12.63 24.05 7.26
CA ALA A 65 11.80 22.92 6.86
C ALA A 65 10.31 23.31 6.73
N ALA A 66 9.87 24.37 7.42
CA ALA A 66 8.52 24.92 7.26
C ALA A 66 8.26 25.42 5.81
N ASN A 67 9.30 25.92 5.14
CA ASN A 67 9.21 26.51 3.80
C ASN A 67 9.70 25.56 2.68
N ALA A 68 10.40 24.48 3.02
CA ALA A 68 10.92 23.53 2.06
C ALA A 68 9.85 22.56 1.55
N SER A 69 9.99 22.09 0.31
CA SER A 69 9.28 20.92 -0.21
C SER A 69 9.88 19.64 0.38
N ASP A 70 9.04 18.65 0.71
CA ASP A 70 9.52 17.32 1.10
C ASP A 70 9.99 16.49 -0.10
N LEU A 71 10.61 15.35 0.19
CA LEU A 71 11.13 14.40 -0.78
C LEU A 71 10.08 13.40 -1.27
N SER A 72 8.77 13.67 -1.09
CA SER A 72 7.69 12.73 -1.44
C SER A 72 7.70 12.31 -2.91
N ASP A 73 8.18 13.17 -3.82
CA ASP A 73 8.36 12.85 -5.24
C ASP A 73 9.31 11.67 -5.48
N LEU A 74 10.24 11.37 -4.57
CA LEU A 74 11.12 10.21 -4.70
C LEU A 74 10.40 8.89 -4.39
N PHE A 75 9.21 8.97 -3.82
CA PHE A 75 8.36 7.84 -3.46
C PHE A 75 7.19 7.71 -4.43
N ARG A 76 6.62 6.51 -4.50
CA ARG A 76 5.40 6.27 -5.27
C ARG A 76 4.24 6.95 -4.54
N THR A 77 3.49 7.79 -5.24
CA THR A 77 2.28 8.44 -4.70
C THR A 77 1.17 7.43 -4.37
N ASN A 78 1.26 6.23 -4.93
CA ASN A 78 0.50 5.05 -4.54
C ASN A 78 1.38 4.08 -3.75
N VAL A 79 1.71 4.43 -2.50
CA VAL A 79 1.77 3.38 -1.47
C VAL A 79 0.41 3.36 -0.80
N VAL A 80 -0.58 2.89 -1.56
CA VAL A 80 -1.64 2.13 -0.91
C VAL A 80 -0.89 0.96 -0.29
N SER A 81 -0.83 0.92 1.05
CA SER A 81 -0.52 -0.31 1.77
C SER A 81 -1.25 -1.43 1.04
N THR A 82 -0.49 -2.34 0.43
CA THR A 82 -0.94 -3.60 -0.18
C THR A 82 -2.45 -3.68 -0.33
N ASN A 83 -3.00 -3.39 -1.52
CA ASN A 83 -4.34 -3.80 -1.96
C ASN A 83 -5.12 -4.44 -0.80
N SER A 84 -5.75 -3.64 0.08
CA SER A 84 -6.17 -4.15 1.38
C SER A 84 -7.35 -5.06 1.14
N LEU A 85 -7.03 -6.33 0.93
CA LEU A 85 -7.96 -7.39 0.61
C LEU A 85 -9.02 -7.39 1.70
N SER A 86 -10.21 -6.98 1.33
CA SER A 86 -11.30 -6.82 2.29
C SER A 86 -12.61 -7.30 1.70
N LEU A 87 -13.45 -7.77 2.61
CA LEU A 87 -14.80 -8.22 2.32
C LEU A 87 -15.76 -7.10 2.72
N THR A 88 -16.57 -6.64 1.77
CA THR A 88 -17.50 -5.53 1.94
C THR A 88 -18.88 -5.88 1.41
N SER A 89 -19.86 -5.02 1.69
CA SER A 89 -21.23 -5.14 1.19
C SER A 89 -21.90 -6.51 1.43
N PRO A 90 -21.86 -7.05 2.67
CA PRO A 90 -22.57 -8.30 2.99
C PRO A 90 -24.07 -8.11 2.75
N THR A 91 -24.65 -8.96 1.91
CA THR A 91 -26.06 -8.85 1.50
C THR A 91 -26.69 -10.23 1.47
N LEU A 92 -27.88 -10.37 2.06
CA LEU A 92 -28.71 -11.55 1.89
C LEU A 92 -29.62 -11.33 0.66
N LEU A 93 -29.56 -12.25 -0.31
CA LEU A 93 -30.40 -12.22 -1.50
C LEU A 93 -31.80 -12.78 -1.20
N THR A 94 -32.77 -12.45 -2.04
CA THR A 94 -34.17 -12.89 -1.88
C THR A 94 -34.36 -14.40 -1.99
N ASP A 95 -33.37 -15.12 -2.51
CA ASP A 95 -33.33 -16.58 -2.63
C ASP A 95 -32.58 -17.26 -1.46
N GLY A 96 -32.29 -16.52 -0.39
CA GLY A 96 -31.59 -17.02 0.81
C GLY A 96 -30.07 -17.13 0.66
N ARG A 97 -29.49 -16.79 -0.50
CA ARG A 97 -28.04 -16.83 -0.68
C ARG A 97 -27.37 -15.60 -0.10
N PHE A 98 -26.22 -15.81 0.53
CA PHE A 98 -25.38 -14.72 1.02
C PHE A 98 -24.40 -14.25 -0.04
N ARG A 99 -24.26 -12.94 -0.21
CA ARG A 99 -23.32 -12.31 -1.14
C ARG A 99 -22.41 -11.32 -0.41
N ILE A 100 -21.14 -11.31 -0.80
CA ILE A 100 -20.12 -10.33 -0.38
C ILE A 100 -19.34 -9.83 -1.59
N THR A 101 -18.78 -8.63 -1.46
CA THR A 101 -17.90 -8.03 -2.46
C THR A 101 -16.47 -8.06 -1.97
N LEU A 102 -15.58 -8.66 -2.75
CA LEU A 102 -14.15 -8.59 -2.57
C LEU A 102 -13.64 -7.29 -3.18
N VAL A 103 -12.81 -6.56 -2.45
CA VAL A 103 -12.18 -5.33 -2.94
C VAL A 103 -10.67 -5.37 -2.71
N GLY A 104 -9.95 -4.62 -3.55
CA GLY A 104 -8.49 -4.58 -3.52
C GLY A 104 -7.85 -5.74 -4.28
N LEU A 105 -8.51 -6.30 -5.30
CA LEU A 105 -7.94 -7.38 -6.10
C LEU A 105 -6.87 -6.87 -7.06
N THR A 106 -5.91 -7.73 -7.41
CA THR A 106 -4.95 -7.48 -8.48
C THR A 106 -5.43 -8.17 -9.75
N ARG A 107 -5.64 -7.41 -10.83
CA ARG A 107 -6.01 -7.99 -12.12
C ARG A 107 -4.99 -9.04 -12.58
N GLY A 108 -5.48 -10.20 -13.00
CA GLY A 108 -4.66 -11.33 -13.44
C GLY A 108 -4.15 -12.24 -12.31
N ARG A 109 -4.42 -11.94 -11.03
CA ARG A 109 -4.12 -12.82 -9.90
C ARG A 109 -5.27 -13.75 -9.56
N THR A 110 -4.93 -14.93 -9.05
CA THR A 110 -5.90 -15.90 -8.56
C THR A 110 -6.33 -15.54 -7.14
N ASN A 111 -7.63 -15.49 -6.92
CA ASN A 111 -8.27 -15.13 -5.66
C ASN A 111 -9.04 -16.32 -5.12
N VAL A 112 -8.91 -16.58 -3.83
CA VAL A 112 -9.54 -17.71 -3.15
C VAL A 112 -10.38 -17.21 -1.98
N VAL A 113 -11.68 -17.51 -2.02
CA VAL A 113 -12.55 -17.39 -0.84
C VAL A 113 -12.67 -18.76 -0.21
N GLU A 114 -12.38 -18.82 1.07
CA GLU A 114 -12.56 -20.01 1.89
C GLU A 114 -13.70 -19.80 2.88
N VAL A 115 -14.44 -20.89 3.12
CA VAL A 115 -15.56 -20.92 4.05
C VAL A 115 -15.27 -21.90 5.18
N SER A 116 -15.79 -21.59 6.36
CA SER A 116 -15.69 -22.44 7.55
C SER A 116 -16.97 -22.43 8.36
N ALA A 117 -17.31 -23.56 8.98
CA ALA A 117 -18.41 -23.68 9.94
C ALA A 117 -17.95 -23.46 11.40
N ASN A 118 -16.66 -23.60 11.69
CA ASN A 118 -16.11 -23.69 13.06
C ASN A 118 -14.83 -22.87 13.28
N LEU A 119 -14.38 -22.08 12.30
CA LEU A 119 -13.12 -21.31 12.30
C LEU A 119 -11.82 -22.13 12.31
N SER A 120 -11.89 -23.46 12.45
CA SER A 120 -10.72 -24.34 12.44
C SER A 120 -10.52 -25.04 11.10
N GLU A 121 -11.60 -25.50 10.47
CA GLU A 121 -11.57 -26.18 9.18
C GLU A 121 -12.02 -25.22 8.08
N TRP A 122 -11.17 -25.03 7.08
CA TRP A 122 -11.40 -24.11 5.96
C TRP A 122 -11.37 -24.88 4.65
N SER A 123 -12.35 -24.60 3.79
CA SER A 123 -12.43 -25.19 2.45
C SER A 123 -12.63 -24.11 1.39
N PRO A 124 -11.99 -24.22 0.22
CA PRO A 124 -12.17 -23.26 -0.85
C PRO A 124 -13.59 -23.37 -1.42
N SER A 125 -14.28 -22.22 -1.55
CA SER A 125 -15.62 -22.12 -2.15
C SER A 125 -15.63 -21.32 -3.44
N PHE A 126 -14.63 -20.46 -3.67
CA PHE A 126 -14.50 -19.69 -4.89
C PHE A 126 -13.03 -19.54 -5.24
N THR A 127 -12.70 -19.77 -6.50
CA THR A 127 -11.36 -19.59 -7.03
C THR A 127 -11.47 -18.99 -8.42
N ASN A 128 -10.95 -17.78 -8.62
CA ASN A 128 -11.02 -17.11 -9.90
C ASN A 128 -9.80 -16.23 -10.15
N VAL A 129 -9.50 -16.00 -11.43
CA VAL A 129 -8.55 -14.97 -11.83
C VAL A 129 -9.28 -13.64 -11.91
N ALA A 130 -8.82 -12.65 -11.15
CA ALA A 130 -9.47 -11.35 -11.08
C ALA A 130 -9.38 -10.61 -12.42
N GLN A 131 -10.54 -10.24 -12.97
CA GLN A 131 -10.65 -9.41 -14.18
C GLN A 131 -10.71 -7.91 -13.85
N SER A 132 -11.00 -7.58 -12.59
CA SER A 132 -11.09 -6.22 -12.05
C SER A 132 -10.48 -6.15 -10.66
N ILE A 133 -10.46 -4.97 -10.06
CA ILE A 133 -10.03 -4.74 -8.68
C ILE A 133 -11.10 -5.11 -7.64
N THR A 134 -12.27 -5.57 -8.10
CA THR A 134 -13.37 -6.07 -7.28
C THR A 134 -13.97 -7.31 -7.90
N ALA A 135 -14.57 -8.17 -7.07
CA ALA A 135 -15.35 -9.32 -7.51
C ALA A 135 -16.50 -9.59 -6.54
N GLY A 136 -17.61 -10.11 -7.04
CA GLY A 136 -18.69 -10.60 -6.20
C GLY A 136 -18.52 -12.09 -5.89
N PHE A 137 -18.65 -12.48 -4.63
CA PHE A 137 -18.80 -13.87 -4.23
C PHE A 137 -20.22 -14.08 -3.69
N THR A 138 -20.87 -15.14 -4.16
CA THR A 138 -22.20 -15.56 -3.68
C THR A 138 -22.07 -16.98 -3.17
N ASP A 139 -22.39 -17.20 -1.90
CA ASP A 139 -22.41 -18.54 -1.31
C ASP A 139 -23.62 -19.31 -1.86
N ALA A 140 -23.34 -20.43 -2.52
CA ALA A 140 -24.34 -21.25 -3.18
C ALA A 140 -25.16 -22.11 -2.21
N THR A 141 -24.77 -22.24 -0.93
CA THR A 141 -25.47 -23.16 -0.01
C THR A 141 -26.80 -22.63 0.52
N GLY A 142 -27.10 -21.34 0.36
CA GLY A 142 -28.34 -20.72 0.85
C GLY A 142 -28.52 -20.88 2.36
N ASP A 143 -29.76 -21.03 2.81
CA ASP A 143 -30.16 -21.15 4.23
C ASP A 143 -29.75 -22.49 4.90
N ASN A 144 -29.12 -23.41 4.16
CA ASN A 144 -28.77 -24.74 4.66
C ASN A 144 -27.66 -24.74 5.72
N VAL A 145 -27.03 -23.58 5.99
CA VAL A 145 -25.97 -23.45 7.01
C VAL A 145 -26.23 -22.22 7.87
N LEU A 146 -26.59 -22.45 9.14
CA LEU A 146 -26.99 -21.40 10.08
C LEU A 146 -25.87 -20.42 10.46
N LYS A 147 -24.59 -20.82 10.34
CA LYS A 147 -23.42 -19.97 10.60
C LYS A 147 -22.24 -20.36 9.70
N ARG A 148 -21.75 -19.41 8.90
CA ARG A 148 -20.53 -19.53 8.11
C ARG A 148 -19.61 -18.36 8.36
N PHE A 149 -18.31 -18.66 8.36
CA PHE A 149 -17.23 -17.69 8.37
C PHE A 149 -16.56 -17.69 7.01
N TYR A 150 -16.09 -16.51 6.62
CA TYR A 150 -15.46 -16.27 5.32
C TYR A 150 -14.09 -15.66 5.54
N ARG A 151 -13.10 -16.13 4.79
CA ARG A 151 -11.80 -15.45 4.66
C ARG A 151 -11.40 -15.41 3.20
N PHE A 152 -10.50 -14.51 2.91
CA PHE A 152 -10.12 -14.19 1.55
C PHE A 152 -8.60 -14.04 1.45
N SER A 153 -8.02 -14.65 0.41
CA SER A 153 -6.61 -14.51 0.07
C SER A 153 -6.41 -14.39 -1.44
N GLU A 154 -5.34 -13.71 -1.85
CA GLU A 154 -4.85 -13.65 -3.22
C GLU A 154 -3.56 -14.48 -3.31
N LEU A 155 -3.46 -15.33 -4.34
CA LEU A 155 -2.30 -16.17 -4.58
C LEU A 155 -1.18 -15.41 -5.33
N PRO A 156 0.09 -15.84 -5.17
CA PRO A 156 1.23 -15.31 -5.92
C PRO A 156 1.11 -15.40 -7.46
#